data_AF-A0A5K0ZV91-F1
#
_entry.id   AF-A0A5K0ZV91-F1
#
_cell.length_a   1.000
_cell.length_b   1.000
_cell.length_c   1.000
_cell.angle_alpha   90.00
_cell.angle_beta   90.00
_cell.angle_gamma   90.00
#
_symmetry.space_group_name_H-M   'P 1'
#
loop_
_entity.id
_entity.type
_entity.pdbx_description
1 polymer ?
#
loop_
_entity_poly.entity_id
_entity_poly.type
_entity_poly.pdbx_seq_one_letter_code
_entity_poly.pdbx_strand_id
1 'polypeptide(L)' 'TGKYGKITKCITFPAMLDMIPFMTGTGDSPPLYMLYGVVVHLDSLNASFSGHYVSYVKDLQDSWYRIDDTV' A
#
# COMPACT_ATOMS: atom_id res chain seq x y z
N THR A 1 -0.71 16.47 20.37
CA THR A 1 -1.82 15.67 20.95
C THR A 1 -2.62 15.12 19.79
N GLY A 2 -2.55 13.81 19.50
CA GLY A 2 -3.23 13.22 18.34
C GLY A 2 -4.74 13.49 18.37
N LYS A 3 -5.19 14.48 17.59
CA LYS A 3 -6.57 14.98 17.60
C LYS A 3 -7.53 14.04 16.85
N TYR A 4 -6.98 13.10 16.07
CA TYR A 4 -7.73 12.18 15.22
C TYR A 4 -7.20 10.75 15.41
N GLY A 5 -8.08 9.77 15.55
CA GLY A 5 -7.71 8.35 15.66
C GLY A 5 -7.27 7.76 14.33
N LYS A 6 -6.47 6.68 14.36
CA LYS A 6 -6.14 5.93 13.14
C LYS A 6 -7.38 5.16 12.64
N ILE A 7 -7.65 5.22 11.34
CA ILE A 7 -8.65 4.35 10.70
C ILE A 7 -8.03 2.96 10.53
N THR A 8 -8.54 1.97 11.26
CA THR A 8 -8.05 0.58 11.27
C THR A 8 -8.93 -0.39 10.48
N LYS A 9 -9.85 0.14 9.69
CA LYS A 9 -10.70 -0.66 8.81
C LYS A 9 -9.84 -1.55 7.91
N CYS A 10 -10.10 -2.85 7.93
CA CYS A 10 -9.48 -3.79 7.00
C CYS A 10 -9.88 -3.41 5.57
N ILE A 11 -8.88 -3.24 4.71
CA ILE A 11 -9.06 -2.99 3.28
C ILE A 11 -8.40 -4.12 2.49
N THR A 12 -9.04 -4.50 1.39
CA THR A 12 -8.45 -5.39 0.40
C THR A 12 -8.05 -4.57 -0.82
N PHE A 13 -6.99 -4.99 -1.49
CA PHE A 13 -6.51 -4.38 -2.71
C PHE A 13 -6.05 -5.48 -3.67
N PRO A 14 -6.19 -5.30 -4.99
CA PRO A 14 -5.82 -6.31 -5.96
C PRO A 14 -4.31 -6.26 -6.26
N ALA A 15 -3.77 -7.38 -6.76
CA ALA A 15 -2.40 -7.42 -7.29
C ALA A 15 -2.24 -6.69 -8.63
N MET A 16 -3.31 -6.64 -9.43
CA MET A 16 -3.42 -5.85 -10.65
C MET A 16 -4.58 -4.87 -10.48
N LEU A 17 -4.30 -3.58 -10.58
CA LEU A 17 -5.30 -2.52 -10.54
C LEU A 17 -5.66 -2.10 -11.96
N ASP A 18 -6.92 -2.30 -12.32
CA ASP A 18 -7.51 -1.78 -13.55
C ASP A 18 -8.03 -0.35 -13.32
N MET A 19 -7.37 0.64 -13.93
CA MET A 19 -7.82 2.03 -13.87
C MET A 19 -8.76 2.43 -15.01
N ILE A 20 -9.04 1.56 -15.99
CA ILE A 20 -9.88 1.87 -17.16
C ILE A 20 -11.23 2.47 -16.74
N PRO A 21 -11.97 1.92 -15.75
CA PRO A 21 -13.29 2.43 -15.39
C PRO A 21 -13.29 3.85 -14.81
N PHE A 22 -12.12 4.38 -14.44
CA PHE A 22 -11.97 5.67 -13.78
C PHE A 22 -11.37 6.77 -14.68
N MET A 23 -11.03 6.44 -15.93
CA MET A 23 -10.41 7.37 -16.88
C MET A 23 -11.44 7.90 -17.90
N THR A 24 -11.30 9.16 -18.28
CA THR A 24 -12.20 9.82 -19.26
C THR A 24 -11.75 9.65 -20.70
N GLY A 25 -10.50 9.24 -20.94
CA GLY A 25 -9.92 9.09 -22.27
C GLY A 25 -9.51 7.64 -22.56
N THR A 26 -9.72 7.22 -23.81
CA THR A 26 -9.21 5.95 -24.34
C THR A 26 -7.83 6.20 -24.93
N GLY A 27 -6.79 6.16 -24.10
CA GLY A 27 -5.41 6.08 -24.60
C GLY A 27 -5.15 4.72 -25.26
N ASP A 28 -4.14 4.63 -26.12
CA ASP A 28 -3.79 3.40 -26.84
C ASP A 28 -3.35 2.25 -25.92
N SER A 29 -2.92 2.56 -24.70
CA SER A 29 -2.51 1.58 -23.68
C SER A 29 -3.47 1.59 -22.48
N PRO A 30 -3.98 0.43 -22.05
CA PRO A 30 -4.81 0.37 -20.85
C PRO A 30 -3.98 0.71 -19.60
N PRO A 31 -4.49 1.57 -18.70
CA PRO A 31 -3.79 1.98 -17.47
C PRO A 31 -3.85 0.88 -16.40
N LEU A 32 -3.21 -0.26 -16.66
CA LEU A 32 -3.11 -1.39 -15.73
C LEU A 32 -1.85 -1.23 -14.87
N TYR A 33 -2.01 -1.35 -13.55
CA TYR A 33 -0.90 -1.22 -12.59
C TYR A 33 -0.70 -2.50 -11.80
N MET A 34 0.54 -2.98 -11.72
CA MET A 34 0.91 -4.11 -10.88
C MET A 34 1.36 -3.63 -9.52
N LEU A 35 0.85 -4.26 -8.46
CA LEU A 35 1.27 -4.00 -7.10
C LEU A 35 2.75 -4.38 -6.94
N TYR A 36 3.56 -3.35 -6.70
CA TYR A 36 5.01 -3.48 -6.51
C TYR A 36 5.41 -3.49 -5.04
N GLY A 37 4.71 -2.73 -4.20
CA GLY A 37 5.04 -2.63 -2.79
C GLY A 37 3.88 -2.11 -1.94
N VAL A 38 3.97 -2.39 -0.64
CA VAL A 38 3.01 -1.95 0.38
C VAL A 38 3.78 -1.34 1.54
N VAL A 39 3.52 -0.08 1.87
CA VAL A 39 4.04 0.55 3.10
C VAL A 39 2.99 0.40 4.19
N VAL A 40 3.39 -0.17 5.32
CA VAL A 40 2.50 -0.50 6.44
C VAL A 40 2.89 0.33 7.65
N HIS A 41 1.94 1.09 8.18
CA HIS A 41 2.09 1.74 9.48
C HIS A 41 1.64 0.78 10.58
N LEU A 42 2.58 0.31 11.39
CA LEU A 42 2.38 -0.44 12.61
C LEU A 42 2.28 0.55 13.78
N ASP A 43 1.07 0.91 14.19
CA ASP A 43 0.93 1.69 15.42
C ASP A 43 0.90 0.80 16.65
N SER A 44 1.17 1.41 17.79
CA SER A 44 0.76 0.90 19.09
C SER A 44 -0.46 1.70 19.54
N LEU A 45 -1.52 1.01 19.98
CA LEU A 45 -2.71 1.62 20.61
C LEU A 45 -3.56 2.55 19.70
N ASN A 46 -3.67 2.28 18.40
CA ASN A 46 -4.42 3.10 17.43
C ASN A 46 -3.91 4.55 17.33
N ALA A 47 -2.66 4.78 17.71
CA ALA A 47 -2.04 6.09 17.58
C ALA A 47 -1.85 6.43 16.10
N SER A 48 -2.29 7.62 15.71
CA SER A 48 -2.08 8.19 14.37
C SER A 48 -0.81 9.05 14.28
N PHE A 49 -0.23 9.42 15.44
CA PHE A 49 0.89 10.34 15.56
C PHE A 49 2.21 9.64 15.94
N SER A 50 2.18 8.33 16.14
CA SER A 50 3.33 7.52 16.52
C SER A 50 3.13 6.07 16.07
N GLY A 51 4.22 5.41 15.68
CA GLY A 51 4.22 4.03 15.25
C GLY A 51 5.54 3.70 14.57
N HIS A 52 5.57 2.55 13.90
CA HIS A 52 6.68 2.03 13.13
C HIS A 52 6.24 1.76 11.70
N TYR A 53 7.10 2.04 10.72
CA TYR A 53 6.81 1.74 9.33
C TYR A 53 7.62 0.53 8.87
N VAL A 54 6.94 -0.41 8.22
CA VAL A 54 7.59 -1.51 7.49
C VAL A 54 7.10 -1.49 6.05
N SER A 55 7.85 -2.12 5.15
CA SER A 55 7.40 -2.28 3.77
C SER A 55 7.43 -3.74 3.33
N TYR A 56 6.51 -4.09 2.44
CA TYR A 56 6.59 -5.31 1.65
C TYR A 56 6.92 -4.89 0.23
N VAL A 57 8.02 -5.40 -0.33
CA VAL A 57 8.47 -5.05 -1.68
C VAL A 57 8.59 -6.33 -2.50
N LYS A 58 8.15 -6.25 -3.74
CA LYS A 58 8.23 -7.35 -4.70
C LYS A 58 9.51 -7.22 -5.53
N ASP A 59 10.23 -8.32 -5.72
CA ASP A 59 11.36 -8.36 -6.65
C ASP A 59 10.93 -8.63 -8.11
N LEU A 60 11.91 -8.71 -9.01
CA LEU A 60 11.67 -9.01 -10.43
C LEU A 60 11.19 -10.45 -10.69
N GLN A 61 11.22 -11.33 -9.68
CA GLN A 61 10.83 -12.74 -9.73
C GLN A 61 9.50 -12.97 -8.99
N ASP A 62 8.73 -11.91 -8.74
CA ASP A 62 7.41 -11.95 -8.09
C ASP A 62 7.45 -12.42 -6.61
N SER A 63 8.65 -12.42 -5.99
CA SER A 63 8.85 -12.78 -4.60
C SER A 63 8.69 -11.56 -3.69
N TRP A 64 8.03 -11.74 -2.54
CA TRP A 64 7.75 -10.68 -1.58
C TRP A 64 8.74 -10.68 -0.42
N TYR A 65 9.27 -9.51 -0.10
CA TYR A 65 10.21 -9.31 1.00
C TYR A 65 9.66 -8.27 1.96
N ARG A 66 9.68 -8.61 3.25
CA ARG A 66 9.42 -7.67 4.34
C ARG A 66 10.71 -6.92 4.65
N ILE A 67 10.71 -5.61 4.45
CA ILE A 67 11.80 -4.71 4.80
C ILE A 67 11.39 -3.96 6.05
N ASP A 68 12.20 -4.12 7.10
CA ASP A 68 12.01 -3.58 8.44
C ASP A 68 13.33 -2.97 8.89
N ASP A 69 13.60 -1.76 8.39
CA ASP A 69 14.86 -1.03 8.58
C ASP A 69 16.11 -1.94 8.48
N THR A 70 16.94 -1.97 9.52
CA THR A 70 18.14 -2.80 9.62
C THR A 70 17.96 -4.00 10.55
N VAL A 71 16.70 -4.40 10.83
CA VAL A 71 16.39 -5.50 11.76
C VAL A 71 16.62 -6.86 11.11
#